data_AF-A0A1H3PUZ4-F1
#
_entry.id   AF-A0A1H3PUZ4-F1
#
_cell.length_a   1.000
_cell.length_b   1.000
_cell.length_c   1.000
_cell.angle_alpha   90.00
_cell.angle_beta   90.00
_cell.angle_gamma   90.00
#
_symmetry.space_group_name_H-M   'P 1'
#
loop_
_entity.id
_entity.type
_entity.pdbx_description
1 polymer ?
#
loop_
_entity_poly.entity_id
_entity_poly.type
_entity_poly.pdbx_seq_one_letter_code
_entity_poly.pdbx_strand_id
1 'polypeptide(L)' 'MAEFESVYPELTFFVGDEPRYFSRGRYVTKNKDEIQALSSLAHVSRVDGDMEEEAPTVRTKRKSSTK' A
#
# COMPACT_ATOMS: atom_id res chain seq x y z
N MET A 1 -1.37 13.84 7.76
CA MET A 1 -0.24 13.00 7.28
C MET A 1 -0.73 12.38 5.98
N ALA A 2 -0.04 11.43 5.37
CA ALA A 2 -0.60 10.68 4.25
C ALA A 2 -0.19 9.22 4.43
N GLU A 3 -1.18 8.36 4.47
CA GLU A 3 -1.00 6.91 4.51
C GLU A 3 -1.23 6.34 3.12
N PHE A 4 -0.35 5.45 2.70
CA PHE A 4 -0.43 4.74 1.43
C PHE A 4 -0.38 3.24 1.67
N GLU A 5 -1.18 2.50 0.92
CA GLU A 5 -1.14 1.04 0.88
C GLU A 5 -0.72 0.58 -0.52
N SER A 6 0.23 -0.34 -0.54
CA SER A 6 0.80 -0.96 -1.73
C SER A 6 0.22 -2.36 -1.87
N VAL A 7 -0.12 -2.75 -3.10
CA VAL A 7 -0.53 -4.13 -3.41
C VAL A 7 0.59 -5.14 -3.09
N TYR A 8 1.84 -4.68 -3.11
CA TYR A 8 3.01 -5.48 -2.78
C TYR A 8 3.38 -5.35 -1.29
N PRO A 9 3.72 -6.44 -0.60
CA PRO A 9 4.10 -6.42 0.81
C PRO A 9 5.43 -5.70 1.07
N GLU A 10 6.33 -5.72 0.10
CA GLU A 10 7.61 -5.01 0.10
C GLU A 10 7.76 -4.34 -1.27
N LEU A 11 7.84 -3.01 -1.28
CA LEU A 11 8.00 -2.22 -2.50
C LEU A 11 9.00 -1.11 -2.24
N THR A 12 10.05 -1.05 -3.05
CA THR A 12 11.03 0.04 -3.01
C THR A 12 10.69 1.05 -4.09
N PHE A 13 10.65 2.33 -3.73
CA PHE A 13 10.41 3.44 -4.63
C PHE A 13 11.44 4.53 -4.38
N PHE A 14 11.70 5.34 -5.38
CA PHE A 14 12.68 6.43 -5.30
C PHE A 14 11.95 7.76 -5.22
N VAL A 15 12.38 8.60 -4.29
CA VAL A 15 11.91 9.99 -4.17
C VAL A 15 13.13 10.88 -4.38
N GLY A 16 13.26 11.41 -5.59
CA GLY A 16 14.51 12.02 -6.03
C GLY A 16 15.63 10.96 -6.05
N ASP A 17 16.67 11.16 -5.24
CA ASP A 17 17.82 10.25 -5.13
C ASP A 17 17.74 9.32 -3.91
N GLU A 18 16.72 9.46 -3.06
CA GLU A 18 16.57 8.63 -1.86
C GLU A 18 15.68 7.41 -2.12
N PRO A 19 16.20 6.18 -1.94
CA PRO A 19 15.38 4.98 -1.93
C PRO A 19 14.55 4.90 -0.65
N ARG A 20 13.25 4.68 -0.80
CA ARG A 20 12.30 4.44 0.27
C ARG A 20 11.61 3.11 0.06
N TYR A 21 11.17 2.50 1.17
CA TYR A 21 10.58 1.17 1.14
C TYR A 21 9.26 1.16 1.90
N PHE A 22 8.29 0.49 1.31
CA PHE A 22 7.07 0.07 1.98
C PHE A 22 7.41 -1.02 2.99
N SER A 23 6.83 -0.91 4.18
CA SER A 23 6.93 -1.94 5.21
C SER A 23 5.55 -2.58 5.38
N ARG A 24 5.44 -3.88 5.08
CA ARG A 24 4.17 -4.64 5.12
C ARG A 24 3.07 -4.02 4.25
N GLY A 25 3.45 -3.51 3.08
CA GLY A 25 2.55 -2.86 2.15
C GLY A 25 1.99 -1.52 2.63
N ARG A 26 2.51 -0.93 3.72
CA ARG A 26 2.08 0.40 4.18
C ARG A 26 3.23 1.39 4.25
N TYR A 27 2.90 2.65 3.97
CA TYR A 27 3.84 3.76 4.04
C TYR A 27 3.15 5.01 4.55
N VAL A 28 3.73 5.65 5.57
CA VAL A 28 3.18 6.87 6.17
C VAL A 28 4.22 7.97 6.02
N THR A 29 3.83 9.05 5.37
CA THR A 29 4.70 10.22 5.19
C THR A 29 3.94 11.52 5.40
N LYS A 30 4.67 12.60 5.64
CA LYS A 30 4.18 13.98 5.65
C LYS A 30 4.85 14.83 4.56
N ASN A 31 5.84 14.29 3.84
CA ASN A 31 6.54 15.01 2.77
C ASN A 31 5.71 15.04 1.50
N LYS A 32 5.65 16.22 0.88
CA LYS A 32 4.89 16.44 -0.35
C LYS A 32 5.52 15.71 -1.54
N ASP A 33 6.84 15.68 -1.62
CA ASP A 33 7.58 14.97 -2.69
C ASP A 33 7.31 13.47 -2.67
N GLU A 34 7.33 12.86 -1.48
CA GLU A 34 7.00 11.44 -1.31
C GLU A 34 5.54 11.18 -1.71
N ILE A 35 4.61 12.03 -1.27
CA ILE A 35 3.18 11.93 -1.62
C ILE A 35 2.98 11.99 -3.14
N GLN A 36 3.69 12.88 -3.84
CA GLN A 36 3.57 13.04 -5.29
C GLN A 36 4.14 11.83 -6.06
N ALA A 37 5.29 11.31 -5.61
CA ALA A 37 5.86 10.09 -6.17
C ALA A 37 4.90 8.91 -5.99
N LEU A 38 4.36 8.73 -4.79
CA LEU A 38 3.42 7.66 -4.46
C LEU A 38 2.10 7.80 -5.22
N SER A 39 1.59 9.02 -5.38
CA SER A 39 0.37 9.29 -6.17
C SER A 39 0.55 9.03 -7.66
N SER A 40 1.78 8.92 -8.16
CA SER A 40 2.08 8.56 -9.55
C SER A 40 2.20 7.04 -9.76
N LEU A 41 2.26 6.25 -8.69
CA LEU A 41 2.37 4.81 -8.77
C LEU A 41 0.98 4.16 -8.92
N ALA A 42 0.77 3.43 -10.02
CA ALA A 42 -0.51 2.76 -10.28
C ALA A 42 -0.85 1.62 -9.29
N HIS A 43 0.14 1.13 -8.53
CA HIS A 43 0.00 0.01 -7.60
C HIS A 43 -0.07 0.45 -6.13
N VAL A 44 -0.18 1.75 -5.88
CA VAL A 44 -0.22 2.35 -4.54
C VAL A 44 -1.49 3.19 -4.42
N SER A 45 -2.24 2.97 -3.36
CA SER A 45 -3.48 3.70 -3.05
C SER A 45 -3.30 4.54 -1.79
N ARG A 46 -3.79 5.78 -1.79
CA ARG A 46 -3.78 6.65 -0.61
C ARG A 46 -4.97 6.29 0.29
N VAL A 47 -4.70 5.98 1.56
CA VAL A 47 -5.68 5.50 2.56
C VAL A 47 -6.13 6.62 3.52
N ASP A 48 -5.55 7.82 3.40
CA ASP A 48 -5.78 8.99 4.26
C ASP A 48 -7.20 9.60 4.16
N GLY A 49 -8.13 9.01 3.39
CA GLY A 49 -9.46 9.57 3.11
C GLY A 49 -10.64 8.60 3.16
N ASP A 50 -10.45 7.34 2.76
CA ASP A 50 -11.54 6.37 2.68
C ASP A 50 -11.07 5.06 3.31
N MET A 51 -11.40 4.89 4.58
CA MET A 51 -11.46 3.57 5.20
C MET A 51 -12.71 2.85 4.69
N GLU A 52 -12.78 2.62 3.39
CA GLU A 52 -13.59 1.55 2.78
C GLU A 52 -12.55 0.62 2.15
N GLU A 53 -12.26 -0.48 2.84
CA GLU A 53 -12.51 -1.80 2.27
C GLU A 53 -11.71 -1.94 0.97
N GLU A 54 -10.50 -2.48 0.98
CA GLU A 54 -10.31 -3.91 0.77
C GLU A 54 -8.83 -4.23 1.03
N ALA A 55 -8.52 -4.72 2.23
CA ALA A 55 -7.32 -5.52 2.42
C ALA A 55 -7.37 -6.66 1.39
N PRO A 56 -6.32 -6.91 0.58
CA PRO A 56 -6.35 -7.98 -0.40
C PRO A 56 -6.62 -9.27 0.37
N THR A 57 -7.73 -9.90 0.02
CA THR A 57 -8.26 -11.06 0.72
C THR A 57 -7.26 -12.21 0.59
N VAL A 58 -6.30 -12.30 1.53
CA VAL A 58 -5.60 -13.57 1.78
C VAL A 58 -6.55 -14.45 2.59
N ARG A 59 -7.65 -14.82 1.95
CA ARG A 59 -8.55 -15.89 2.39
C ARG A 59 -8.90 -16.72 1.16
N THR A 60 -7.92 -17.42 0.61
CA THR A 60 -8.20 -18.70 -0.03
C THR A 60 -8.71 -19.65 1.05
N LYS A 61 -10.03 -19.54 1.30
CA LYS A 61 -10.87 -20.50 1.99
C LYS A 61 -10.50 -21.89 1.49
N ARG A 62 -9.87 -22.68 2.36
CA ARG A 62 -9.85 -24.13 2.20
C ARG A 62 -11.30 -24.59 2.11
N LYS A 63 -11.61 -25.23 0.98
CA LYS A 63 -12.95 -25.65 0.59
C LYS A 63 -13.52 -26.66 1.59
N SER A 64 -14.82 -26.48 1.83
CA SER A 64 -15.86 -27.48 2.11
C SER A 64 -15.73 -28.42 3.30
N SER A 65 -16.60 -28.15 4.28
CA SER A 65 -17.36 -29.18 5.01
C SER A 65 -18.07 -30.13 4.04
N THR A 66 -18.10 -31.43 4.36
CA THR A 66 -19.19 -32.41 4.19
C THR A 66 -18.63 -33.83 4.13
N LYS A 67 -18.81 -34.62 5.19
CA LYS A 67 -19.64 -35.84 5.21
C LYS A 67 -19.70 -36.41 6.63
#